data_AF-A0A966ML73-F1
#
_entry.id   AF-A0A966ML73-F1
#
_cell.length_a   1.000
_cell.length_b   1.000
_cell.length_c   1.000
_cell.angle_alpha   90.00
_cell.angle_beta   90.00
_cell.angle_gamma   90.00
#
_symmetry.space_group_name_H-M   'P 1'
#
loop_
_entity.id
_entity.type
_entity.pdbx_description
1 polymer ?
#
loop_
_entity_poly.entity_id
_entity_poly.type
_entity_poly.pdbx_seq_one_letter_code
_entity_poly.pdbx_strand_id
1 'polypeptide(L)'
;IYELGGPEAYSFRRLMEITLRQIERRRLLVPVPFLALSCGAAFAGLLPNPPITRDQVRLLKCDNVVSKKARTLADLGVTATSVDMVLPSYLDRYRPGGLFRS
;
A
#
# COMPACT_ATOMS: atom_id res chain seq x y z
N ILE A 1 -15.30 3.39 -19.53
CA ILE A 1 -14.14 3.70 -18.68
C ILE A 1 -13.71 2.38 -18.04
N TYR A 2 -12.42 2.05 -18.10
CA TYR A 2 -11.85 0.85 -17.46
C TYR A 2 -11.14 1.27 -16.17
N GLU A 3 -11.30 0.48 -15.12
CA GLU A 3 -10.63 0.65 -13.84
C GLU A 3 -9.93 -0.67 -13.46
N LEU A 4 -8.62 -0.59 -13.22
CA LEU A 4 -7.76 -1.77 -13.06
C LEU A 4 -7.49 -2.00 -11.58
N GLY A 5 -8.29 -2.88 -10.98
CA GLY A 5 -8.15 -3.29 -9.58
C GLY A 5 -7.69 -4.74 -9.44
N GLY A 6 -7.17 -5.06 -8.26
CA GLY A 6 -6.90 -6.43 -7.86
C GLY A 6 -8.18 -7.21 -7.54
N PRO A 7 -8.05 -8.50 -7.18
CA PRO A 7 -9.21 -9.35 -6.88
C PRO A 7 -9.95 -8.93 -5.60
N GLU A 8 -9.29 -8.18 -4.71
CA GLU A 8 -9.83 -7.75 -3.42
C GLU A 8 -9.50 -6.29 -3.13
N ALA A 9 -10.40 -5.60 -2.42
CA ALA A 9 -10.18 -4.27 -1.89
C ALA A 9 -9.66 -4.34 -0.45
N TYR A 10 -8.62 -3.57 -0.14
CA TYR A 10 -7.98 -3.57 1.16
C TYR A 10 -8.03 -2.19 1.81
N SER A 11 -8.24 -2.17 3.13
CA SER A 11 -7.95 -0.96 3.90
C SER A 11 -6.45 -0.73 3.98
N PHE A 12 -6.04 0.54 4.13
CA PHE A 12 -4.61 0.87 4.27
C PHE A 12 -3.96 0.16 5.46
N ARG A 13 -4.67 0.05 6.60
CA ARG A 13 -4.20 -0.72 7.77
C ARG A 13 -3.94 -2.19 7.40
N ARG A 14 -4.83 -2.81 6.63
CA ARG A 14 -4.69 -4.20 6.22
C ARG A 14 -3.45 -4.40 5.33
N LEU A 15 -3.19 -3.49 4.40
CA LEU A 15 -1.97 -3.51 3.58
C LEU A 15 -0.70 -3.41 4.44
N MET A 16 -0.70 -2.58 5.49
CA MET A 16 0.41 -2.50 6.43
C MET A 16 0.61 -3.80 7.22
N GLU A 17 -0.47 -4.43 7.68
CA GLU A 17 -0.41 -5.74 8.36
C GLU A 17 0.15 -6.84 7.46
N ILE A 18 -0.32 -6.91 6.20
CA ILE A 18 0.16 -7.87 5.20
C ILE A 18 1.65 -7.65 4.96
N THR A 19 2.07 -6.39 4.78
CA THR A 19 3.48 -6.04 4.59
C THR A 19 4.34 -6.48 5.77
N LEU A 20 3.94 -6.14 7.00
CA LEU A 20 4.66 -6.51 8.22
C LEU A 20 4.75 -8.03 8.40
N ARG A 21 3.68 -8.75 8.06
CA ARG A 21 3.65 -10.21 8.07
C ARG A 21 4.64 -10.79 7.06
N GLN A 22 4.62 -10.30 5.82
CA GLN A 22 5.53 -10.78 4.76
C GLN A 22 6.99 -10.58 5.14
N ILE A 23 7.33 -9.42 5.70
CA ILE A 23 8.71 -9.10 6.09
C ILE A 23 9.09 -9.61 7.48
N GLU A 24 8.24 -10.40 8.14
CA GLU A 24 8.43 -10.92 9.50
C GLU A 24 8.82 -9.87 10.56
N ARG A 25 8.25 -8.66 10.47
CA ARG A 25 8.51 -7.60 11.45
C ARG A 25 7.29 -7.32 12.31
N ARG A 26 7.52 -7.17 13.62
CA ARG A 26 6.51 -6.75 14.59
C ARG A 26 6.63 -5.24 14.82
N ARG A 27 5.63 -4.47 14.42
CA ARG A 27 5.52 -3.02 14.63
C ARG A 27 4.10 -2.67 15.05
N LEU A 28 3.96 -1.74 15.98
CA LEU A 28 2.66 -1.21 16.37
C LEU A 28 2.12 -0.29 15.27
N LEU A 29 0.86 -0.49 14.88
CA LEU A 29 0.14 0.38 13.97
C LEU A 29 -0.80 1.29 14.77
N VAL A 30 -0.51 2.59 14.79
CA VAL A 30 -1.32 3.59 15.49
C VAL A 30 -2.09 4.45 14.49
N PRO A 31 -3.39 4.74 14.73
CA PRO A 31 -4.12 5.68 13.92
C PRO A 31 -3.57 7.09 14.15
N VAL A 32 -3.35 7.85 13.08
CA VAL A 32 -2.88 9.24 13.13
C VAL A 32 -3.95 10.14 12.50
N PRO A 33 -4.42 11.19 13.19
CA PRO A 33 -5.35 12.15 12.61
C PRO A 33 -4.76 12.83 11.38
N PHE A 34 -5.57 13.04 10.34
CA PHE A 34 -5.12 13.67 9.10
C PHE A 34 -4.54 15.07 9.29
N LEU A 35 -4.99 15.80 10.31
CA LEU A 35 -4.44 17.13 10.63
C LEU A 35 -2.96 17.03 11.02
N ALA A 36 -2.63 16.12 11.94
CA ALA A 36 -1.25 15.88 12.35
C ALA A 36 -0.39 15.40 11.17
N LEU A 37 -0.93 14.49 10.35
CA LEU A 37 -0.24 14.00 9.16
C LEU A 37 0.01 15.11 8.13
N SER A 38 -0.95 16.02 7.94
CA SER A 38 -0.84 17.15 7.01
C SER A 38 0.20 18.17 7.48
N CYS A 39 0.25 18.46 8.79
CA CYS A 39 1.30 19.29 9.38
C CYS A 39 2.67 18.64 9.18
N GLY A 40 2.82 17.36 9.52
CA GLY A 40 4.08 16.62 9.32
C GLY A 40 4.55 16.65 7.86
N ALA A 41 3.64 16.41 6.91
CA ALA A 41 3.93 16.45 5.48
C ALA A 41 4.32 17.84 4.97
N ALA A 42 3.85 18.93 5.61
CA ALA A 42 4.25 20.28 5.25
C ALA A 42 5.72 20.56 5.56
N PHE A 43 6.24 20.02 6.65
CA PHE A 43 7.66 20.15 7.02
C PHE A 43 8.52 19.11 6.32
N ALA A 44 8.07 17.85 6.28
CA ALA A 44 8.80 16.75 5.65
C ALA A 44 9.01 16.99 4.15
N GLY A 45 8.07 17.65 3.47
CA GLY A 45 8.16 18.01 2.05
C GLY A 45 9.32 18.93 1.67
N LEU A 46 10.00 19.56 2.65
CA LEU A 46 11.19 20.38 2.42
C LEU A 46 12.49 19.56 2.34
N LEU A 47 12.44 18.28 2.71
CA LEU A 47 13.60 17.40 2.64
C LEU A 47 13.88 16.99 1.20
N PRO A 48 15.15 16.73 0.82
CA PRO A 48 15.50 16.25 -0.52
C PRO A 48 14.78 14.95 -0.91
N ASN A 49 14.53 14.08 0.09
CA ASN A 49 13.80 12.82 -0.05
C ASN A 49 12.73 12.74 1.05
N PRO A 50 11.55 13.34 0.84
CA PRO A 50 10.53 13.43 1.87
C PRO A 50 9.91 12.05 2.13
N PRO A 51 9.88 11.56 3.39
CA PRO A 51 9.23 10.28 3.71
C PRO A 51 7.71 10.34 3.57
N ILE A 52 7.13 11.55 3.68
CA ILE A 52 5.71 11.81 3.45
C ILE A 52 5.49 13.17 2.79
N THR A 53 4.62 13.24 1.78
CA THR A 53 4.28 14.49 1.07
C THR A 53 2.82 14.88 1.23
N ARG A 54 2.50 16.16 1.01
CA ARG A 54 1.11 16.67 1.07
C ARG A 54 0.19 15.93 0.10
N ASP A 55 0.70 15.54 -1.06
CA ASP A 55 -0.07 14.81 -2.07
C ASP A 55 -0.34 13.37 -1.63
N GLN A 56 0.63 12.70 -1.00
CA GLN A 56 0.39 11.38 -0.39
C GLN A 56 -0.69 11.45 0.69
N VAL A 57 -0.69 12.50 1.52
CA VAL A 57 -1.76 12.71 2.51
C VAL A 57 -3.11 12.91 1.83
N ARG A 58 -3.17 13.61 0.68
CA ARG A 58 -4.41 13.78 -0.09
C ARG A 58 -4.90 12.44 -0.64
N LEU A 59 -4.01 11.61 -1.19
CA LEU A 59 -4.36 10.28 -1.71
C LEU A 59 -4.89 9.36 -0.61
N LEU A 60 -4.35 9.44 0.62
CA LEU A 60 -4.83 8.64 1.76
C LEU A 60 -6.25 9.01 2.22
N LYS A 61 -6.76 10.20 1.86
CA LYS A 61 -8.13 10.63 2.21
C LYS A 61 -9.19 10.08 1.26
N CYS A 62 -8.79 9.53 0.12
CA CYS A 62 -9.70 9.06 -0.92
C CYS A 62 -9.53 7.54 -1.11
N ASP A 63 -10.65 6.82 -1.16
CA ASP A 63 -10.62 5.38 -1.40
C ASP A 63 -10.35 5.09 -2.89
N ASN A 64 -9.25 4.38 -3.16
CA ASN A 64 -8.86 3.94 -4.51
C ASN A 64 -9.45 2.55 -4.82
N VAL A 65 -10.77 2.45 -4.83
CA VAL A 65 -11.50 1.20 -5.09
C VAL A 65 -12.24 1.26 -6.41
N VAL A 66 -12.32 0.12 -7.10
CA VAL A 66 -13.00 0.03 -8.40
C VAL A 66 -14.50 0.31 -8.24
N SER A 67 -15.01 1.20 -9.07
CA SER A 67 -16.42 1.54 -9.15
C SER A 67 -17.25 0.38 -9.69
N LYS A 68 -18.44 0.17 -9.13
CA LYS A 68 -19.39 -0.88 -9.55
C LYS A 68 -19.83 -0.79 -11.02
N LYS A 69 -19.69 0.38 -11.65
CA LYS A 69 -20.11 0.65 -13.03
C LYS A 69 -18.95 0.62 -14.03
N ALA A 70 -17.71 0.43 -13.57
CA ALA A 70 -16.54 0.41 -14.43
C ALA A 70 -16.30 -0.98 -15.03
N ARG A 71 -15.71 -1.01 -16.22
CA ARG A 71 -15.14 -2.25 -16.77
C ARG A 71 -13.81 -2.55 -16.07
N THR A 72 -13.48 -3.81 -15.89
CA THR A 72 -12.37 -4.31 -15.06
C THR A 72 -11.35 -5.08 -15.91
N LEU A 73 -10.32 -5.64 -15.25
CA LEU A 73 -9.38 -6.57 -15.89
C LEU A 73 -10.08 -7.79 -16.51
N ALA A 74 -11.17 -8.26 -15.90
CA ALA A 74 -11.92 -9.41 -16.41
C ALA A 74 -12.55 -9.12 -17.79
N ASP A 75 -12.99 -7.89 -18.04
CA ASP A 75 -13.53 -7.45 -19.33
C ASP A 75 -12.46 -7.40 -20.44
N LEU A 76 -11.18 -7.44 -20.06
CA LEU A 76 -10.04 -7.53 -20.96
C LEU A 76 -9.52 -8.98 -21.11
N GLY A 77 -10.19 -9.96 -20.50
CA GLY A 77 -9.73 -11.36 -20.47
C GLY A 77 -8.53 -11.59 -19.57
N VAL A 78 -8.21 -10.66 -18.66
CA VAL A 78 -7.08 -10.76 -17.72
C VAL A 78 -7.59 -11.13 -16.33
N THR A 79 -7.03 -12.20 -15.76
CA THR A 79 -7.32 -12.58 -14.38
C THR A 79 -6.43 -11.79 -13.42
N ALA A 80 -7.03 -11.11 -12.45
CA ALA A 80 -6.29 -10.34 -11.45
C ALA A 80 -5.53 -11.26 -10.48
N THR A 81 -4.23 -11.02 -10.30
CA THR A 81 -3.40 -11.79 -9.38
C THR A 81 -3.53 -11.26 -7.96
N SER A 82 -3.64 -12.15 -6.97
CA SER A 82 -3.66 -11.76 -5.55
C SER A 82 -2.31 -11.18 -5.11
N VAL A 83 -2.38 -10.22 -4.19
CA VAL A 83 -1.22 -9.55 -3.59
C VAL A 83 -0.29 -10.57 -2.91
N ASP A 84 -0.84 -11.54 -2.17
CA ASP A 84 -0.06 -12.54 -1.45
C ASP A 84 0.84 -13.41 -2.35
N MET A 85 0.45 -13.59 -3.61
CA MET A 85 1.25 -14.35 -4.59
C MET A 85 2.47 -13.58 -5.07
N VAL A 86 2.40 -12.25 -5.10
CA VAL A 86 3.44 -11.40 -5.70
C VAL A 86 4.38 -10.84 -4.63
N LEU A 87 3.88 -10.55 -3.42
CA LEU A 87 4.67 -9.94 -2.35
C LEU A 87 6.00 -10.65 -2.05
N PRO A 88 6.10 -12.00 -1.97
CA PRO A 88 7.37 -12.67 -1.69
C PRO A 88 8.46 -12.33 -2.70
N SER A 89 8.10 -12.14 -3.97
CA SER A 89 9.06 -11.90 -5.06
C SER A 89 9.93 -10.65 -4.86
N TYR A 90 9.45 -9.66 -4.10
CA TYR A 90 10.18 -8.41 -3.86
C TYR A 90 10.29 -7.99 -2.39
N LEU A 91 9.44 -8.50 -1.49
CA LEU A 91 9.50 -8.15 -0.07
C LEU A 91 10.43 -9.03 0.76
N ASP A 92 10.79 -10.23 0.28
CA ASP A 92 11.63 -11.16 1.07
C ASP A 92 13.00 -10.56 1.43
N ARG A 93 13.55 -9.66 0.59
CA ARG A 93 14.78 -8.92 0.89
C ARG A 93 14.73 -8.09 2.19
N TYR A 94 13.54 -7.78 2.71
CA TYR A 94 13.35 -6.98 3.92
C TYR A 94 13.13 -7.82 5.19
N ARG A 95 13.04 -9.16 5.04
CA ARG A 95 12.97 -10.10 6.17
C ARG A 95 14.28 -10.10 6.97
N PRO A 96 14.23 -10.32 8.29
CA PRO A 96 15.42 -10.58 9.09
C PRO A 96 16.20 -11.77 8.51
N GLY A 97 17.48 -11.57 8.20
CA GLY A 97 18.34 -12.57 7.55
C GLY A 97 18.41 -12.48 6.01
N GLY A 98 17.55 -11.67 5.37
CA GLY A 98 17.59 -11.43 3.92
C GLY A 98 17.36 -12.69 3.06
N LEU A 99 17.84 -12.65 1.82
CA LEU A 99 17.71 -13.72 0.81
C LEU A 99 18.49 -15.01 1.13
N PHE A 100 19.39 -14.98 2.13
CA PHE A 100 20.35 -16.08 2.40
C PHE A 100 20.02 -16.88 3.66
N ARG A 101 18.78 -16.80 4.14
CA ARG A 101 18.35 -17.58 5.31
C ARG A 101 18.13 -19.05 4.89
N SER A 102 19.11 -19.89 5.17
CA SER A 102 18.99 -21.37 5.20
C SER A 102 18.14 -21.83 6.39
#